data_AF-A0A953G5L1-F1
#
_entry.id   AF-A0A953G5L1-F1
#
_cell.length_a   1.000
_cell.length_b   1.000
_cell.length_c   1.000
_cell.angle_alpha   90.00
_cell.angle_beta   90.00
_cell.angle_gamma   90.00
#
_symmetry.space_group_name_H-M   'P 1'
#
loop_
_entity.id
_entity.type
_entity.pdbx_description
1 polymer ?
#
loop_
_entity_poly.entity_id
_entity_poly.type
_entity_poly.pdbx_seq_one_letter_code
_entity_poly.pdbx_strand_id
1 'polypeptide(L)'
;MKVFQMFSMAAVIAMIALSSCSSSKKAADSASSSELSMIDQKVQELAANSNFTEKTTEVKVPEKATISIWSDAEGQIQKITKVAMTPGGEKRVDYFFSDNNLVYSYHTTKNSLKQKGKTIFEDTKYYFGNNKLLSAMSRTTKVSSKSLDEADAKIAKSKFKSFTPTINVLRDELAVIKKLKQTVK
;
A
#
# COMPACT_ATOMS: atom_id res chain seq x y z
N MET A 1 -35.27 37.58 61.34
CA MET A 1 -36.17 36.80 62.22
C MET A 1 -37.35 36.31 61.39
N LYS A 2 -37.60 34.99 61.41
CA LYS A 2 -38.88 34.29 61.14
C LYS A 2 -39.55 34.53 59.77
N VAL A 3 -39.53 33.53 58.86
CA VAL A 3 -40.52 32.42 58.75
C VAL A 3 -41.78 32.93 58.01
N PHE A 4 -41.95 32.60 56.72
CA PHE A 4 -42.59 31.37 56.18
C PHE A 4 -44.08 31.61 55.92
N GLN A 5 -44.51 31.37 54.68
CA GLN A 5 -45.70 30.59 54.30
C GLN A 5 -45.85 30.73 52.78
N MET A 6 -45.73 29.70 51.94
CA MET A 6 -46.26 28.32 51.89
C MET A 6 -47.22 28.19 50.71
N PHE A 7 -47.37 26.93 50.31
CA PHE A 7 -48.29 26.35 49.32
C PHE A 7 -47.79 26.36 47.88
N SER A 8 -47.77 25.25 47.16
CA SER A 8 -48.14 23.85 47.41
C SER A 8 -47.82 23.13 46.08
N MET A 9 -47.14 21.97 46.07
CA MET A 9 -47.75 20.64 45.78
C MET A 9 -48.51 20.63 44.42
N ALA A 10 -48.26 19.78 43.42
CA ALA A 10 -47.62 18.47 43.36
C ALA A 10 -47.38 18.09 41.87
N ALA A 11 -46.48 17.11 41.65
CA ALA A 11 -46.47 16.03 40.64
C ALA A 11 -46.80 16.37 39.15
N VAL A 12 -46.07 15.88 38.13
CA VAL A 12 -45.90 14.48 37.74
C VAL A 12 -44.75 14.36 36.69
N ILE A 13 -43.78 13.52 37.00
CA ILE A 13 -43.13 12.46 36.19
C ILE A 13 -42.96 12.65 34.65
N ALA A 14 -41.67 12.66 34.27
CA ALA A 14 -40.99 12.01 33.12
C ALA A 14 -41.61 12.02 31.71
N MET A 15 -40.81 12.49 30.74
CA MET A 15 -40.42 11.68 29.58
C MET A 15 -38.96 11.90 29.20
N ILE A 16 -38.31 10.77 28.96
CA ILE A 16 -36.99 10.52 28.39
C ILE A 16 -37.03 10.81 26.88
N ALA A 17 -35.84 10.97 26.26
CA ALA A 17 -35.48 10.86 24.83
C ALA A 17 -35.25 12.21 24.11
N LEU A 18 -34.18 12.47 23.36
CA LEU A 18 -33.03 11.70 22.87
C LEU A 18 -31.95 12.71 22.39
N SER A 19 -30.69 12.38 22.66
CA SER A 19 -29.56 12.41 21.73
C SER A 19 -29.13 13.72 21.05
N SER A 20 -28.10 14.32 21.64
CA SER A 20 -26.83 14.69 21.00
C SER A 20 -26.76 14.65 19.47
N CYS A 21 -26.79 15.83 18.84
CA CYS A 21 -26.30 16.03 17.48
C CYS A 21 -24.79 16.38 17.54
N SER A 22 -23.96 15.43 17.98
CA SER A 22 -22.50 15.51 17.83
C SER A 22 -22.11 14.76 16.56
N SER A 23 -22.22 15.42 15.41
CA SER A 23 -21.64 14.93 14.16
C SER A 23 -20.12 15.15 14.17
N SER A 24 -19.40 14.45 15.06
CA SER A 24 -17.97 14.23 14.89
C SER A 24 -17.81 13.17 13.81
N LYS A 25 -17.75 13.63 12.55
CA LYS A 25 -17.15 12.83 11.47
C LYS A 25 -15.75 12.48 11.95
N LYS A 26 -15.55 11.24 12.37
CA LYS A 26 -14.25 10.67 12.67
C LYS A 26 -13.45 10.81 11.38
N ALA A 27 -12.57 11.82 11.32
CA ALA A 27 -11.64 11.95 10.23
C ALA A 27 -10.85 10.64 10.21
N ALA A 28 -10.96 9.88 9.12
CA ALA A 28 -10.03 8.80 8.89
C ALA A 28 -8.64 9.46 8.87
N ASP A 29 -7.71 8.96 9.70
CA ASP A 29 -6.30 9.35 9.68
C ASP A 29 -5.70 8.99 8.31
N SER A 30 -5.98 9.81 7.31
CA SER A 30 -5.25 9.79 6.05
C SER A 30 -3.88 10.38 6.32
N ALA A 31 -2.83 9.61 6.04
CA ALA A 31 -1.45 10.06 6.17
C ALA A 31 -1.24 11.41 5.47
N SER A 32 -0.44 12.28 6.07
CA SER A 32 -0.11 13.56 5.48
C SER A 32 0.73 13.36 4.21
N SER A 33 0.68 14.33 3.29
CA SER A 33 1.57 14.34 2.13
C SER A 33 3.06 14.29 2.53
N SER A 34 3.41 14.86 3.68
CA SER A 34 4.77 14.80 4.23
C SER A 34 5.18 13.39 4.65
N GLU A 35 4.30 12.64 5.33
CA GLU A 35 4.59 11.26 5.75
C GLU A 35 4.84 10.34 4.54
N LEU A 36 4.02 10.45 3.50
CA LEU A 36 4.19 9.67 2.27
C LEU A 36 5.49 10.03 1.54
N SER A 37 5.87 11.32 1.53
CA SER A 37 7.13 11.76 0.92
C SER A 37 8.37 11.25 1.66
N MET A 38 8.31 11.14 3.00
CA MET A 38 9.39 10.55 3.80
C MET A 38 9.55 9.06 3.48
N ILE A 39 8.43 8.34 3.31
CA ILE A 39 8.46 6.93 2.88
C ILE A 39 9.08 6.82 1.48
N ASP A 40 8.66 7.65 0.51
CA ASP A 40 9.23 7.63 -0.84
C ASP A 40 10.74 7.91 -0.83
N GLN A 41 11.22 8.89 -0.04
CA GLN A 41 12.64 9.15 0.12
C GLN A 41 13.38 7.94 0.71
N LYS A 42 12.83 7.35 1.78
CA LYS A 42 13.43 6.16 2.40
C LYS A 42 13.51 4.99 1.43
N VAL A 43 12.47 4.77 0.63
CA VAL A 43 12.45 3.74 -0.42
C VAL A 43 13.54 4.00 -1.47
N GLN A 44 13.77 5.25 -1.87
CA GLN A 44 14.86 5.60 -2.79
C GLN A 44 16.25 5.29 -2.18
N GLU A 45 16.46 5.65 -0.91
CA GLU A 45 17.70 5.35 -0.18
C GLU A 45 17.94 3.83 -0.11
N LEU A 46 16.92 3.05 0.26
CA LEU A 46 16.97 1.59 0.31
C LEU A 46 17.21 0.97 -1.07
N ALA A 47 16.58 1.51 -2.12
CA ALA A 47 16.73 1.00 -3.48
C ALA A 47 18.13 1.27 -4.07
N ALA A 48 18.76 2.38 -3.68
CA ALA A 48 20.09 2.79 -4.14
C ALA A 48 21.24 2.21 -3.30
N ASN A 49 20.94 1.61 -2.14
CA ASN A 49 21.96 1.10 -1.22
C ASN A 49 22.62 -0.18 -1.77
N SER A 50 23.90 -0.06 -2.14
CA SER A 50 24.72 -1.16 -2.66
C SER A 50 25.33 -2.06 -1.58
N ASN A 51 25.18 -1.72 -0.30
CA ASN A 51 25.79 -2.47 0.81
C ASN A 51 24.96 -3.68 1.24
N PHE A 52 23.79 -3.90 0.63
CA PHE A 52 22.96 -5.06 0.94
C PHE A 52 23.46 -6.32 0.24
N THR A 53 23.40 -7.42 0.97
CA THR A 53 23.67 -8.75 0.42
C THR A 53 22.43 -9.27 -0.29
N GLU A 54 22.54 -9.61 -1.58
CA GLU A 54 21.46 -10.19 -2.37
C GLU A 54 21.49 -11.73 -2.31
N LYS A 55 20.32 -12.32 -2.09
CA LYS A 55 20.04 -13.74 -2.35
C LYS A 55 18.95 -13.88 -3.40
N THR A 56 19.18 -14.69 -4.42
CA THR A 56 18.28 -14.83 -5.56
C THR A 56 17.93 -16.29 -5.81
N THR A 57 16.67 -16.55 -6.18
CA THR A 57 16.18 -17.89 -6.55
C THR A 57 15.20 -17.80 -7.71
N GLU A 58 15.29 -18.76 -8.62
CA GLU A 58 14.32 -18.95 -9.71
C GLU A 58 13.26 -19.98 -9.32
N VAL A 59 11.99 -19.62 -9.53
CA VAL A 59 10.82 -20.47 -9.35
C VAL A 59 10.27 -20.81 -10.72
N LYS A 60 10.01 -22.09 -10.99
CA LYS A 60 9.50 -22.57 -12.29
C LYS A 60 8.00 -22.89 -12.29
N VAL A 61 7.40 -23.08 -11.11
CA VAL A 61 6.00 -23.51 -10.93
C VAL A 61 5.40 -22.77 -9.73
N PRO A 62 4.14 -22.28 -9.80
CA PRO A 62 3.20 -22.37 -10.92
C PRO A 62 3.47 -21.38 -12.06
N GLU A 63 4.31 -20.37 -11.82
CA GLU A 63 4.75 -19.40 -12.82
C GLU A 63 6.26 -19.24 -12.77
N LYS A 64 6.89 -18.92 -13.92
CA LYS A 64 8.32 -18.61 -13.97
C LYS A 64 8.55 -17.26 -13.30
N ALA A 65 9.29 -17.25 -12.20
CA ALA A 65 9.60 -16.03 -11.47
C ALA A 65 11.01 -16.03 -10.90
N THR A 66 11.62 -14.86 -10.83
CA THR A 66 12.84 -14.61 -10.08
C THR A 66 12.48 -13.88 -8.80
N ILE A 67 12.97 -14.39 -7.67
CA ILE A 67 12.79 -13.77 -6.35
C ILE A 67 14.17 -13.39 -5.84
N SER A 68 14.35 -12.11 -5.50
CA SER A 68 15.57 -11.57 -4.88
C SER A 68 15.22 -10.98 -3.52
N ILE A 69 16.07 -11.24 -2.52
CA ILE A 69 15.99 -10.69 -1.17
C ILE A 69 17.30 -9.99 -0.87
N TRP A 70 17.22 -8.73 -0.44
CA TRP A 70 18.36 -7.94 0.02
C TRP A 70 18.28 -7.74 1.52
N SER A 71 19.38 -8.05 2.21
CA SER A 71 19.53 -7.86 3.64
C SER A 71 20.74 -6.98 3.98
N ASP A 72 20.69 -6.29 5.12
CA ASP A 72 21.82 -5.58 5.70
C ASP A 72 22.86 -6.53 6.33
N ALA A 73 23.92 -5.96 6.91
CA ALA A 73 25.02 -6.70 7.53
C ALA A 73 24.54 -7.52 8.76
N GLU A 74 23.48 -7.06 9.43
CA GLU A 74 22.83 -7.72 10.56
C GLU A 74 21.86 -8.82 10.11
N GLY A 75 21.66 -8.99 8.79
CA GLY A 75 20.78 -9.98 8.20
C GLY A 75 19.30 -9.58 8.16
N GLN A 76 18.96 -8.34 8.53
CA GLN A 76 17.59 -7.83 8.45
C GLN A 76 17.24 -7.55 6.99
N ILE A 77 16.04 -7.97 6.60
CA ILE A 77 15.59 -7.83 5.21
C ILE A 77 15.15 -6.40 4.98
N GLN A 78 15.76 -5.76 3.97
CA GLN A 78 15.53 -4.37 3.60
C GLN A 78 14.65 -4.26 2.35
N LYS A 79 14.78 -5.24 1.44
CA LYS A 79 14.03 -5.27 0.19
C LYS A 79 13.77 -6.70 -0.28
N ILE A 80 12.60 -6.91 -0.89
CA ILE A 80 12.28 -8.14 -1.63
C ILE A 80 11.74 -7.73 -3.00
N THR A 81 12.23 -8.35 -4.07
CA THR A 81 11.67 -8.20 -5.41
C THR A 81 11.24 -9.56 -5.93
N LYS A 82 10.05 -9.62 -6.51
CA LYS A 82 9.60 -10.75 -7.32
C LYS A 82 9.31 -10.25 -8.73
N VAL A 83 9.91 -10.86 -9.73
CA VAL A 83 9.59 -10.64 -11.15
C VAL A 83 9.05 -11.95 -11.71
N ALA A 84 7.80 -11.98 -12.12
CA ALA A 84 7.15 -13.12 -12.76
C ALA A 84 6.90 -12.84 -14.23
N MET A 85 7.35 -13.76 -15.08
CA MET A 85 7.12 -13.75 -16.51
C MET A 85 5.97 -14.69 -16.83
N THR A 86 4.90 -14.13 -17.38
CA THR A 86 3.75 -14.88 -17.86
C THR A 86 3.66 -14.77 -19.38
N PRO A 87 2.95 -15.68 -20.07
CA PRO A 87 2.60 -15.48 -21.47
C PRO A 87 1.87 -14.14 -21.73
N GLY A 88 1.24 -13.59 -20.69
CA GLY A 88 0.52 -12.33 -20.70
C GLY A 88 1.33 -11.07 -20.43
N GLY A 89 2.64 -11.22 -20.26
CA GLY A 89 3.56 -10.15 -19.93
C GLY A 89 4.20 -10.32 -18.55
N GLU A 90 4.66 -9.22 -17.99
CA GLU A 90 5.52 -9.22 -16.80
C GLU A 90 4.78 -8.64 -15.60
N LYS A 91 4.96 -9.28 -14.45
CA LYS A 91 4.51 -8.77 -13.16
C LYS A 91 5.71 -8.63 -12.25
N ARG A 92 5.94 -7.43 -11.75
CA ARG A 92 6.96 -7.12 -10.77
C ARG A 92 6.29 -6.66 -9.49
N VAL A 93 6.79 -7.15 -8.35
CA VAL A 93 6.43 -6.63 -7.04
C VAL A 93 7.69 -6.37 -6.25
N ASP A 94 7.83 -5.15 -5.72
CA ASP A 94 8.89 -4.75 -4.81
C ASP A 94 8.30 -4.46 -3.43
N TYR A 95 8.95 -4.96 -2.39
CA TYR A 95 8.61 -4.73 -0.97
C TYR A 95 9.81 -4.07 -0.30
N PHE A 96 9.56 -3.04 0.50
CA PHE A 96 10.59 -2.32 1.23
C PHE A 96 10.26 -2.30 2.72
N PHE A 97 11.31 -2.50 3.52
CA PHE A 97 11.21 -2.60 4.96
C PHE A 97 12.02 -1.49 5.63
N SER A 98 11.52 -0.96 6.74
CA SER A 98 12.27 -0.12 7.67
C SER A 98 11.97 -0.62 9.07
N ASP A 99 13.00 -0.75 9.90
CA ASP A 99 12.86 -1.17 11.30
C ASP A 99 12.08 -2.49 11.43
N ASN A 100 12.35 -3.44 10.53
CA ASN A 100 11.65 -4.73 10.37
C ASN A 100 10.16 -4.67 10.03
N ASN A 101 9.62 -3.49 9.73
CA ASN A 101 8.24 -3.30 9.30
C ASN A 101 8.15 -3.07 7.80
N LEU A 102 7.12 -3.62 7.16
CA LEU A 102 6.78 -3.26 5.79
C LEU A 102 6.34 -1.79 5.77
N VAL A 103 7.02 -0.96 4.98
CA VAL A 103 6.68 0.47 4.83
C VAL A 103 6.11 0.78 3.45
N TYR A 104 6.44 -0.04 2.45
CA TYR A 104 6.02 0.21 1.09
C TYR A 104 5.98 -1.07 0.26
N SER A 105 4.95 -1.21 -0.58
CA SER A 105 4.95 -2.18 -1.67
C SER A 105 4.57 -1.52 -3.00
N TYR A 106 5.22 -1.98 -4.06
CA TYR A 106 5.04 -1.48 -5.41
C TYR A 106 4.82 -2.62 -6.39
N HIS A 107 3.68 -2.59 -7.06
CA HIS A 107 3.24 -3.64 -7.96
C HIS A 107 3.16 -3.05 -9.37
N THR A 108 3.98 -3.56 -10.27
CA THR A 108 3.96 -3.21 -11.69
C THR A 108 3.50 -4.39 -12.50
N THR A 109 2.52 -4.17 -13.37
CA THR A 109 2.07 -5.16 -14.35
C THR A 109 2.19 -4.55 -15.74
N LYS A 110 2.96 -5.21 -16.61
CA LYS A 110 2.99 -4.97 -18.05
C LYS A 110 2.17 -6.06 -18.72
N ASN A 111 0.94 -5.73 -19.11
CA ASN A 111 0.06 -6.66 -19.80
C ASN A 111 0.20 -6.51 -21.32
N SER A 112 0.69 -7.56 -21.97
CA SER A 112 0.90 -7.65 -23.42
C SER A 112 -0.22 -8.38 -24.17
N LEU A 113 -1.22 -8.94 -23.46
CA LEU A 113 -2.33 -9.65 -24.09
C LEU A 113 -3.39 -8.68 -24.64
N LYS A 114 -3.14 -8.24 -25.87
CA LYS A 114 -4.10 -7.81 -26.90
C LYS A 114 -5.34 -7.04 -26.40
N GLN A 115 -5.16 -5.87 -25.77
CA GLN A 115 -6.21 -4.83 -25.81
C GLN A 115 -6.08 -4.02 -27.10
N LYS A 116 -6.61 -4.55 -28.21
CA LYS A 116 -6.76 -3.81 -29.49
C LYS A 116 -5.47 -3.08 -29.95
N GLY A 117 -4.31 -3.76 -29.89
CA GLY A 117 -3.01 -3.19 -30.29
C GLY A 117 -2.36 -2.24 -29.28
N LYS A 118 -2.75 -2.32 -28.00
CA LYS A 118 -2.14 -1.56 -26.90
C LYS A 118 -1.61 -2.50 -25.81
N THR A 119 -0.45 -2.14 -25.27
CA THR A 119 0.13 -2.68 -24.04
C THR A 119 -0.37 -1.83 -22.87
N ILE A 120 -0.76 -2.48 -21.77
CA ILE A 120 -1.24 -1.80 -20.57
C ILE A 120 -0.16 -1.92 -19.50
N PHE A 121 0.17 -0.80 -18.88
CA PHE A 121 1.02 -0.71 -17.72
C PHE A 121 0.17 -0.30 -16.53
N GLU A 122 0.18 -1.10 -15.47
CA GLU A 122 -0.52 -0.83 -14.22
C GLU A 122 0.49 -0.79 -13.10
N ASP A 123 0.55 0.34 -12.42
CA ASP A 123 1.41 0.54 -11.27
C ASP A 123 0.55 0.81 -10.04
N THR A 124 0.79 0.08 -8.96
CA THR A 124 0.07 0.24 -7.69
C THR A 124 1.08 0.39 -6.56
N LYS A 125 0.90 1.42 -5.75
CA LYS A 125 1.68 1.72 -4.54
C LYS A 125 0.81 1.52 -3.32
N TYR A 126 1.36 0.86 -2.31
CA TYR A 126 0.80 0.83 -0.97
C TYR A 126 1.82 1.39 0.01
N TYR A 127 1.37 2.31 0.85
CA TYR A 127 2.15 2.94 1.89
C TYR A 127 1.67 2.42 3.23
N PHE A 128 2.60 2.03 4.09
CA PHE A 128 2.31 1.44 5.39
C PHE A 128 3.07 2.17 6.48
N GLY A 129 2.47 2.24 7.67
CA GLY A 129 3.08 2.84 8.85
C GLY A 129 2.30 2.45 10.08
N ASN A 130 2.97 2.31 11.23
CA ASN A 130 2.36 1.82 12.48
C ASN A 130 1.53 0.53 12.28
N ASN A 131 2.02 -0.38 11.44
CA ASN A 131 1.38 -1.64 11.11
C ASN A 131 -0.06 -1.49 10.57
N LYS A 132 -0.35 -0.40 9.85
CA LYS A 132 -1.59 -0.15 9.11
C LYS A 132 -1.30 0.37 7.70
N LEU A 133 -2.26 0.22 6.82
CA LEU A 133 -2.25 0.91 5.53
C LEU A 133 -2.47 2.42 5.77
N LEU A 134 -1.59 3.24 5.21
CA LEU A 134 -1.67 4.70 5.23
C LEU A 134 -2.32 5.26 3.97
N SER A 135 -1.92 4.74 2.81
CA SER A 135 -2.40 5.21 1.51
C SER A 135 -2.22 4.13 0.45
N ALA A 136 -3.09 4.15 -0.55
CA ALA A 136 -3.00 3.30 -1.73
C ALA A 136 -3.21 4.16 -2.98
N MET A 137 -2.31 4.01 -3.95
CA MET A 137 -2.36 4.78 -5.20
C MET A 137 -2.17 3.86 -6.38
N SER A 138 -2.86 4.13 -7.47
CA SER A 138 -2.66 3.40 -8.72
C SER A 138 -2.59 4.34 -9.91
N ARG A 139 -1.94 3.86 -10.97
CA ARG A 139 -2.05 4.47 -12.30
C ARG A 139 -2.12 3.37 -13.34
N THR A 140 -2.81 3.68 -14.43
CA THR A 140 -2.90 2.82 -15.61
C THR A 140 -2.51 3.64 -16.82
N THR A 141 -1.53 3.15 -17.57
CA THR A 141 -1.04 3.79 -18.79
C THR A 141 -1.22 2.82 -19.96
N LYS A 142 -1.89 3.26 -21.01
CA LYS A 142 -2.10 2.46 -22.23
C LYS A 142 -1.18 2.98 -23.32
N VAL A 143 -0.28 2.13 -23.81
CA VAL A 143 0.70 2.48 -24.83
C VAL A 143 0.40 1.67 -26.09
N SER A 144 0.38 2.34 -27.24
CA SER A 144 0.24 1.65 -28.54
C SER A 144 1.46 0.75 -28.79
N SER A 145 1.25 -0.42 -29.37
CA SER A 145 2.36 -1.31 -29.77
C SER A 145 3.36 -0.63 -30.72
N LYS A 146 2.93 0.39 -31.48
CA LYS A 146 3.80 1.18 -32.37
C LYS A 146 4.66 2.25 -31.67
N SER A 147 4.42 2.50 -30.38
CA SER A 147 5.11 3.54 -29.60
C SER A 147 5.64 2.99 -28.29
N LEU A 148 6.04 1.71 -28.26
CA LEU A 148 6.54 1.07 -27.04
C LEU A 148 7.86 1.67 -26.58
N ASP A 149 8.67 2.19 -27.49
CA ASP A 149 9.93 2.85 -27.18
C ASP A 149 9.74 4.15 -26.36
N GLU A 150 8.52 4.72 -26.39
CA GLU A 150 8.14 5.89 -25.58
C GLU A 150 7.38 5.51 -24.29
N ALA A 151 7.27 4.20 -23.97
CA ALA A 151 6.44 3.74 -22.87
C ALA A 151 6.88 4.37 -21.54
N ASP A 152 8.17 4.40 -21.24
CA ASP A 152 8.70 4.94 -19.99
C ASP A 152 8.37 6.42 -19.82
N ALA A 153 8.48 7.22 -20.88
CA ALA A 153 8.11 8.63 -20.85
C ALA A 153 6.60 8.84 -20.61
N LYS A 154 5.76 8.00 -21.22
CA LYS A 154 4.29 8.04 -21.02
C LYS A 154 3.91 7.60 -19.61
N ILE A 155 4.56 6.57 -19.08
CA ILE A 155 4.36 6.08 -17.72
C ILE A 155 4.80 7.14 -16.71
N ALA A 156 5.97 7.76 -16.89
CA ALA A 156 6.49 8.80 -16.02
C ALA A 156 5.57 10.04 -15.94
N LYS A 157 4.94 10.43 -17.05
CA LYS A 157 3.97 11.54 -17.10
C LYS A 157 2.60 11.18 -16.49
N SER A 158 2.30 9.89 -16.33
CA SER A 158 1.03 9.42 -15.79
C SER A 158 0.97 9.63 -14.27
N LYS A 159 -0.10 10.30 -13.83
CA LYS A 159 -0.31 10.64 -12.41
C LYS A 159 -0.93 9.46 -11.66
N PHE A 160 -0.38 9.20 -10.48
CA PHE A 160 -1.01 8.32 -9.51
C PHE A 160 -2.31 8.93 -8.99
N LYS A 161 -3.31 8.07 -8.79
CA LYS A 161 -4.60 8.41 -8.20
C LYS A 161 -4.81 7.55 -6.95
N SER A 162 -5.25 8.18 -5.87
CA SER A 162 -5.62 7.45 -4.66
C SER A 162 -6.85 6.57 -4.91
N PHE A 163 -6.91 5.42 -4.25
CA PHE A 163 -8.09 4.55 -4.25
C PHE A 163 -8.24 3.86 -2.89
N THR A 164 -9.39 3.27 -2.63
CA THR A 164 -9.64 2.48 -1.42
C THR A 164 -9.37 1.00 -1.73
N PRO A 165 -8.32 0.38 -1.17
CA PRO A 165 -8.04 -1.02 -1.40
C PRO A 165 -8.89 -1.90 -0.48
N THR A 166 -8.66 -3.21 -0.57
CA THR A 166 -9.24 -4.15 0.39
C THR A 166 -8.73 -3.87 1.80
N ILE A 167 -9.60 -4.05 2.81
CA ILE A 167 -9.26 -3.80 4.21
C ILE A 167 -8.10 -4.67 4.74
N ASN A 168 -7.82 -5.79 4.05
CA ASN A 168 -6.82 -6.77 4.44
C ASN A 168 -5.50 -6.65 3.69
N VAL A 169 -5.28 -5.57 2.94
CA VAL A 169 -4.10 -5.45 2.06
C VAL A 169 -2.79 -5.71 2.80
N LEU A 170 -2.57 -5.12 3.98
CA LEU A 170 -1.35 -5.36 4.75
C LEU A 170 -1.17 -6.85 5.12
N ARG A 171 -2.25 -7.50 5.59
CA ARG A 171 -2.22 -8.94 5.92
C ARG A 171 -1.87 -9.77 4.70
N ASP A 172 -2.45 -9.42 3.56
CA ASP A 172 -2.27 -10.16 2.30
C ASP A 172 -0.84 -9.97 1.78
N GLU A 173 -0.29 -8.75 1.80
CA GLU A 173 1.12 -8.49 1.46
C GLU A 173 2.08 -9.25 2.38
N LEU A 174 1.86 -9.23 3.70
CA LEU A 174 2.69 -9.97 4.66
C LEU A 174 2.63 -11.49 4.44
N ALA A 175 1.46 -12.02 4.07
CA ALA A 175 1.31 -13.43 3.75
C ALA A 175 2.09 -13.83 2.48
N VAL A 176 2.10 -12.96 1.47
CA VAL A 176 2.93 -13.15 0.26
C VAL A 176 4.41 -13.07 0.61
N ILE A 177 4.84 -12.03 1.31
CA ILE A 177 6.22 -11.83 1.78
C ILE A 177 6.72 -13.08 2.52
N LYS A 178 5.92 -13.64 3.44
CA LYS A 178 6.27 -14.86 4.17
C LYS A 178 6.59 -16.03 3.24
N LYS A 179 5.80 -16.22 2.17
CA LYS A 179 6.05 -17.27 1.17
C LYS A 179 7.31 -16.99 0.35
N LEU A 180 7.57 -15.73 -0.01
CA LEU A 180 8.79 -15.36 -0.74
C LEU A 180 10.04 -15.66 0.09
N LYS A 181 10.04 -15.25 1.37
CA LYS A 181 11.13 -15.56 2.32
C LYS A 181 11.36 -17.06 2.48
N GLN A 182 10.30 -17.88 2.47
CA GLN A 182 10.42 -19.33 2.56
C GLN A 182 10.97 -19.98 1.28
N THR A 183 10.84 -19.29 0.15
CA THR A 183 11.30 -19.80 -1.16
C THR A 183 12.79 -19.55 -1.36
N VAL A 184 13.28 -18.39 -0.92
CA VAL A 184 14.70 -18.02 -0.92
C VAL A 184 15.29 -18.43 0.44
N LYS A 185 15.61 -19.70 0.62
CA LYS A 185 16.34 -20.19 1.81
C LYS A 185 17.84 -20.24 1.52
#